data_AF-A0AB72UFY4-F1
#
_entry.id   AF-A0AB72UFY4-F1
#
_cell.length_a   1.000
_cell.length_b   1.000
_cell.length_c   1.000
_cell.angle_alpha   90.00
_cell.angle_beta   90.00
_cell.angle_gamma   90.00
#
_symmetry.space_group_name_H-M   'P 1'
#
loop_
_entity.id
_entity.type
_entity.pdbx_description
1 polymer ?
#
loop_
_entity_poly.entity_id
_entity_poly.type
_entity_poly.pdbx_seq_one_letter_code
_entity_poly.pdbx_strand_id
1 'polypeptide(L)'
;MRDDRSVEGFDIPVHRALTEPIFLGGAPRSVAILNGTFAAAIGLGLQQWVAGLGLFFIGQTLAVFAAKRDPDFLPVLARHLRQRRWWRC
;
A
#
# COMPACT_ATOMS: atom_id res chain seq x y z
N MET A 1 -24.18 -2.13 -17.14
CA MET A 1 -25.52 -2.25 -16.55
C MET A 1 -26.09 -0.83 -16.51
N ARG A 2 -26.98 -0.49 -17.44
CA ARG A 2 -27.68 0.81 -17.44
C ARG A 2 -28.81 0.69 -16.42
N ASP A 3 -28.84 1.56 -15.42
CA ASP A 3 -29.93 1.65 -14.44
C ASP A 3 -30.99 2.59 -15.01
N ASP A 4 -32.22 2.12 -15.18
CA ASP A 4 -33.31 2.89 -15.82
C ASP A 4 -33.85 4.04 -14.94
N ARG A 5 -33.13 4.40 -13.86
CA ARG A 5 -33.46 5.49 -12.92
C ARG A 5 -32.41 6.63 -12.89
N SER A 6 -31.39 6.60 -13.75
CA SER A 6 -30.45 7.73 -13.86
C SER A 6 -31.12 8.92 -14.57
N VAL A 7 -31.27 10.06 -13.89
CA VAL A 7 -31.77 11.30 -14.48
C VAL A 7 -30.76 11.80 -15.52
N GLU A 8 -31.20 12.00 -16.77
CA GLU A 8 -30.35 12.48 -17.85
C GLU A 8 -29.63 13.79 -17.46
N GLY A 9 -28.30 13.78 -17.49
CA GLY A 9 -27.45 14.93 -17.16
C GLY A 9 -26.86 14.95 -15.74
N PHE A 10 -27.18 13.99 -14.87
CA PHE A 10 -26.62 13.90 -13.50
C PHE A 10 -25.44 12.92 -13.36
N ASP A 11 -25.08 12.18 -14.40
CA ASP A 11 -23.92 11.30 -14.40
C ASP A 11 -22.68 12.00 -14.95
N ILE A 12 -21.62 12.07 -14.14
CA ILE A 12 -20.32 12.62 -14.54
C ILE A 12 -19.30 11.47 -14.50
N PRO A 13 -18.51 11.24 -15.58
CA PRO A 13 -17.50 10.19 -15.60
C PRO A 13 -16.44 10.46 -14.52
N VAL A 14 -16.39 9.61 -13.50
CA VAL A 14 -15.35 9.67 -12.46
C VAL A 14 -14.10 8.96 -12.98
N HIS A 15 -12.98 9.68 -13.04
CA HIS A 15 -11.70 9.09 -13.38
C HIS A 15 -11.22 8.16 -12.26
N ARG A 16 -10.80 6.95 -12.66
CA ARG A 16 -10.27 5.92 -11.75
C ARG A 16 -9.16 6.42 -10.80
N ALA A 17 -8.37 7.39 -11.25
CA ALA A 17 -7.32 8.03 -10.45
C ALA A 17 -7.84 8.70 -9.16
N LEU A 18 -9.12 9.06 -9.08
CA LEU A 18 -9.74 9.65 -7.88
C LEU A 18 -10.18 8.61 -6.85
N THR A 19 -10.44 7.38 -7.27
CA THR A 19 -11.04 6.34 -6.42
C THR A 19 -10.09 5.18 -6.13
N GLU A 20 -9.10 4.95 -6.99
CA GLU A 20 -8.12 3.89 -6.77
C GLU A 20 -6.93 4.36 -5.93
N PRO A 21 -6.42 3.51 -5.02
CA PRO A 21 -5.21 3.79 -4.27
C PRO A 21 -4.03 4.13 -5.19
N ILE A 22 -3.24 5.14 -4.82
CA ILE A 22 -2.04 5.54 -5.58
C ILE A 22 -0.95 4.48 -5.36
N PHE A 23 -0.77 3.62 -6.35
CA PHE A 23 0.33 2.65 -6.40
C PHE A 23 1.60 3.30 -6.95
N LEU A 24 2.73 2.97 -6.35
CA LEU A 24 4.06 3.33 -6.85
C LEU A 24 4.77 2.02 -7.24
N GLY A 25 4.94 1.79 -8.55
CA GLY A 25 5.60 0.58 -9.07
C GLY A 25 4.87 -0.74 -8.77
N GLY A 26 3.54 -0.70 -8.53
CA GLY A 26 2.74 -1.88 -8.20
C GLY A 26 2.64 -2.20 -6.70
N ALA A 27 3.14 -1.33 -5.82
CA ALA A 27 2.94 -1.41 -4.37
C ALA A 27 2.29 -0.12 -3.80
N PRO A 28 1.54 -0.17 -2.69
CA PRO A 28 1.05 1.02 -2.02
C PRO A 28 2.22 1.93 -1.64
N ARG A 29 2.14 3.23 -1.96
CA ARG A 29 3.21 4.21 -1.72
C ARG A 29 3.81 4.14 -0.31
N SER A 30 2.98 3.89 0.69
CA SER A 30 3.38 3.84 2.10
C SER A 30 4.35 2.69 2.39
N VAL A 31 4.12 1.49 1.82
CA VAL A 31 5.03 0.34 1.99
C VAL A 31 6.36 0.60 1.31
N ALA A 32 6.32 1.12 0.08
CA ALA A 32 7.51 1.40 -0.71
C ALA A 32 8.42 2.43 -0.01
N ILE A 33 7.84 3.51 0.53
CA ILE A 33 8.58 4.52 1.30
C ILE A 33 9.17 3.92 2.58
N LEU A 34 8.39 3.14 3.32
CA LEU A 34 8.86 2.53 4.57
C LEU A 34 10.04 1.59 4.31
N ASN A 35 9.92 0.71 3.32
CA ASN A 35 10.98 -0.22 2.94
C ASN A 35 12.22 0.52 2.40
N GLY A 36 12.04 1.51 1.51
CA GLY A 36 13.14 2.34 1.02
C GLY A 36 13.88 3.04 2.15
N THR A 37 13.16 3.54 3.16
CA THR A 37 13.77 4.15 4.35
C THR A 37 14.58 3.14 5.16
N PHE A 38 14.04 1.95 5.43
CA PHE A 38 14.77 0.89 6.14
C PHE A 38 16.03 0.45 5.39
N ALA A 39 15.91 0.25 4.09
CA ALA A 39 17.04 -0.09 3.23
C ALA A 39 18.11 1.01 3.21
N ALA A 40 17.72 2.28 3.15
CA ALA A 40 18.65 3.40 3.20
C ALA A 40 19.31 3.55 4.58
N ALA A 41 18.55 3.41 5.66
CA ALA A 41 19.08 3.46 7.02
C ALA A 41 20.14 2.38 7.27
N ILE A 42 19.89 1.15 6.78
CA ILE A 42 20.84 0.03 6.94
C ILE A 42 22.00 0.16 5.95
N GLY A 43 21.71 0.43 4.68
CA GLY A 43 22.69 0.46 3.60
C GLY A 43 23.66 1.64 3.67
N LEU A 44 23.14 2.83 3.93
CA LEU A 44 23.94 4.05 4.01
C LEU A 44 24.32 4.38 5.45
N GLY A 45 23.38 4.27 6.40
CA GLY A 45 23.61 4.63 7.80
C GLY A 45 24.57 3.67 8.52
N LEU A 46 24.40 2.36 8.28
CA LEU A 46 25.29 1.33 8.83
C LEU A 46 26.43 0.93 7.86
N GLN A 47 26.54 1.61 6.71
CA GLN A 47 27.38 1.27 5.56
C GLN A 47 27.26 -0.18 5.03
N GLN A 48 26.24 -0.92 5.44
CA GLN A 48 26.01 -2.29 5.00
C GLN A 48 25.28 -2.30 3.66
N TRP A 49 25.88 -1.71 2.62
CA TRP A 49 25.23 -1.45 1.33
C TRP A 49 24.65 -2.71 0.66
N VAL A 50 25.33 -3.86 0.80
CA VAL A 50 24.86 -5.17 0.30
C VAL A 50 23.59 -5.61 1.04
N ALA A 51 23.60 -5.51 2.38
CA ALA A 51 22.43 -5.86 3.19
C ALA A 51 21.26 -4.89 2.91
N GLY A 52 21.55 -3.60 2.72
CA GLY A 52 20.57 -2.58 2.34
C GLY A 52 19.94 -2.85 0.98
N LEU A 53 20.74 -3.20 -0.04
CA LEU A 53 20.23 -3.59 -1.36
C LEU A 53 19.42 -4.89 -1.30
N GLY A 54 19.91 -5.90 -0.58
CA GLY A 54 19.18 -7.15 -0.38
C GLY A 54 17.81 -6.91 0.26
N LEU A 55 17.77 -6.12 1.34
CA LEU A 55 16.53 -5.72 2.00
C LEU A 55 15.60 -4.95 1.07
N PHE A 56 16.15 -4.01 0.29
CA PHE A 56 15.37 -3.22 -0.65
C PHE A 56 14.69 -4.11 -1.70
N PHE A 57 15.45 -4.97 -2.39
CA PHE A 57 14.90 -5.83 -3.44
C PHE A 57 13.92 -6.86 -2.88
N ILE A 58 14.26 -7.52 -1.77
CA ILE A 58 13.38 -8.51 -1.14
C ILE A 58 12.09 -7.82 -0.69
N GLY A 59 12.20 -6.71 0.07
CA GLY A 59 11.05 -5.99 0.58
C GLY A 59 10.20 -5.38 -0.53
N GLN A 60 10.80 -4.90 -1.63
CA GLN A 60 10.05 -4.29 -2.73
C GLN A 60 9.32 -5.35 -3.55
N THR A 61 9.93 -6.52 -3.75
CA THR A 61 9.29 -7.68 -4.39
C THR A 61 8.12 -8.18 -3.56
N LEU A 62 8.31 -8.33 -2.24
CA LEU A 62 7.26 -8.68 -1.28
C LEU A 62 6.13 -7.65 -1.27
N ALA A 63 6.46 -6.35 -1.32
CA ALA A 63 5.48 -5.28 -1.33
C ALA A 63 4.60 -5.32 -2.60
N VAL A 64 5.20 -5.57 -3.77
CA VAL A 64 4.45 -5.72 -5.04
C VAL A 64 3.58 -6.98 -5.03
N PHE A 65 4.07 -8.07 -4.45
CA PHE A 65 3.28 -9.30 -4.31
C PHE A 65 2.11 -9.13 -3.32
N ALA A 66 2.36 -8.49 -2.18
CA ALA A 66 1.34 -8.18 -1.19
C ALA A 66 0.28 -7.23 -1.75
N ALA A 67 0.68 -6.21 -2.52
CA ALA A 67 -0.23 -5.30 -3.19
C ALA A 67 -1.13 -5.98 -4.22
N LYS A 68 -0.60 -6.98 -4.94
CA LYS A 68 -1.39 -7.84 -5.83
C LYS A 68 -2.41 -8.70 -5.07
N ARG A 69 -2.12 -9.07 -3.82
CA ARG A 69 -3.00 -9.88 -2.97
C ARG A 69 -4.06 -9.03 -2.27
N ASP A 70 -3.67 -7.91 -1.71
CA ASP A 70 -4.56 -7.07 -0.89
C ASP A 70 -4.03 -5.63 -0.78
N PRO A 71 -4.60 -4.66 -1.51
CA PRO A 71 -4.13 -3.27 -1.52
C PRO A 71 -4.43 -2.51 -0.21
N ASP A 72 -5.41 -2.97 0.57
CA ASP A 72 -5.84 -2.34 1.83
C ASP A 72 -5.26 -3.01 3.09
N PHE A 73 -4.23 -3.85 2.95
CA PHE A 73 -3.63 -4.56 4.09
C PHE A 73 -3.12 -3.62 5.19
N LEU A 74 -2.49 -2.50 4.82
CA LEU A 74 -1.95 -1.53 5.77
C LEU A 74 -3.00 -0.79 6.61
N PRO A 75 -4.06 -0.20 6.03
CA PRO A 75 -5.11 0.43 6.83
C PRO A 75 -5.84 -0.58 7.71
N VAL A 76 -6.04 -1.83 7.25
CA VAL A 76 -6.60 -2.91 8.06
C VAL A 76 -5.68 -3.25 9.23
N LEU A 77 -4.38 -3.45 9.00
CA LEU A 77 -3.39 -3.74 10.03
C LEU A 77 -3.27 -2.59 11.04
N ALA A 78 -3.24 -1.35 10.56
CA ALA A 78 -3.20 -0.16 11.40
C ALA A 78 -4.47 -0.05 12.25
N ARG A 79 -5.64 -0.40 11.70
CA ARG A 79 -6.90 -0.49 12.45
C ARG A 79 -6.86 -1.61 13.48
N HIS A 80 -6.27 -2.76 13.15
CA HIS A 80 -6.13 -3.89 14.05
C HIS A 80 -5.19 -3.59 15.23
N LEU A 81 -4.05 -2.93 14.97
CA LEU A 81 -3.13 -2.43 16.00
C LEU A 81 -3.77 -1.36 16.90
N ARG A 82 -4.68 -0.56 16.33
CA ARG A 82 -5.40 0.49 17.07
C ARG A 82 -6.60 -0.05 17.85
N GLN A 83 -7.19 -1.16 17.44
CA GLN A 83 -8.23 -1.85 18.19
C GLN A 83 -7.60 -2.46 19.45
N ARG A 84 -7.82 -1.82 20.61
CA ARG A 84 -7.47 -2.38 21.91
C ARG A 84 -8.12 -3.76 22.05
N ARG A 85 -7.32 -4.73 22.52
CA ARG A 85 -7.64 -6.14 22.76
C ARG A 85 -8.72 -6.36 23.84
N TRP A 86 -9.91 -5.78 23.65
CA TRP A 86 -11.05 -5.87 24.57
C TRP A 86 -11.91 -7.13 24.33
N TRP A 87 -11.76 -7.80 23.18
CA TRP A 87 -12.48 -9.03 22.84
C TRP A 87 -11.73 -10.29 23.30
N ARG A 88 -11.34 -10.35 24.58
CA ARG A 88 -10.99 -11.61 25.23
C ARG A 88 -12.24 -12.10 25.94
N CYS A 89 -12.92 -13.07 25.34
CA CYS A 89 -13.81 -13.96 26.09
C CYS A 89 -12.97 -14.85 27.01
#